data_AF-A0A3N5F6N2-F1
#
_entry.id   AF-A0A3N5F6N2-F1
#
_cell.length_a   1.000
_cell.length_b   1.000
_cell.length_c   1.000
_cell.angle_alpha   90.00
_cell.angle_beta   90.00
_cell.angle_gamma   90.00
#
_symmetry.space_group_name_H-M   'P 1'
#
loop_
_entity.id
_entity.type
_entity.pdbx_description
1 polymer ?
#
loop_
_entity_poly.entity_id
_entity_poly.type
_entity_poly.pdbx_seq_one_letter_code
_entity_poly.pdbx_strand_id
1 'polypeptide(L)'
;MRLEFIDVLVPVHVIEEKYPGGFAQCLADHRPLIGRRMWHDGRLLRDGALDPANARALVEGWQALGIEPLQWVNKRLEWKDVCVVDTTAGGPTVACDWLEWDPKRRIAWLRGDAQGEPVGRW
;
A
#
# COMPACT_ATOMS: atom_id res chain seq x y z
N MET A 1 2.48 -6.70 6.97
CA MET A 1 1.10 -6.68 6.40
C MET A 1 0.71 -7.99 5.74
N ARG A 2 -0.54 -8.47 5.91
CA ARG A 2 -1.15 -9.55 5.08
C ARG A 2 -1.81 -8.97 3.85
N LEU A 3 -1.61 -9.66 2.73
CA LEU A 3 -2.16 -9.35 1.41
C LEU A 3 -3.34 -10.29 1.10
N GLU A 4 -4.32 -9.74 0.40
CA GLU A 4 -5.54 -10.43 -0.03
C GLU A 4 -5.39 -10.80 -1.51
N PHE A 5 -6.11 -10.09 -2.39
CA PHE A 5 -6.15 -10.31 -3.84
C PHE A 5 -5.40 -9.19 -4.55
N ILE A 6 -5.97 -7.98 -4.54
CA ILE A 6 -5.33 -6.75 -5.02
C ILE A 6 -5.28 -5.79 -3.84
N ASP A 7 -4.08 -5.31 -3.50
CA ASP A 7 -3.86 -4.43 -2.37
C ASP A 7 -3.12 -3.17 -2.83
N VAL A 8 -3.59 -2.00 -2.36
CA VAL A 8 -2.87 -0.73 -2.47
C VAL A 8 -2.17 -0.47 -1.15
N LEU A 9 -0.84 -0.44 -1.19
CA LEU A 9 0.03 -0.23 -0.04
C LEU A 9 0.61 1.18 -0.09
N VAL A 10 0.62 1.87 1.05
CA VAL A 10 1.24 3.19 1.22
C VAL A 10 2.10 3.16 2.49
N PRO A 11 3.38 3.58 2.44
CA PRO A 11 4.19 3.69 3.64
C PRO A 11 3.62 4.75 4.57
N VAL A 12 3.54 4.45 5.87
CA VAL A 12 3.01 5.37 6.88
C VAL A 12 3.80 6.69 6.91
N HIS A 13 5.12 6.65 6.75
CA HIS A 13 5.94 7.87 6.70
C HIS A 13 5.59 8.80 5.54
N VAL A 14 5.16 8.24 4.39
CA VAL A 14 4.66 9.04 3.26
C VAL A 14 3.33 9.70 3.61
N ILE A 15 2.43 8.97 4.28
CA ILE A 15 1.14 9.52 4.72
C ILE A 15 1.36 10.64 5.73
N GLU A 16 2.28 10.46 6.69
CA GLU A 16 2.63 11.51 7.65
C GLU A 16 3.15 12.78 6.98
N GLU A 17 3.94 12.63 5.91
CA GLU A 17 4.50 13.76 5.18
C GLU A 17 3.47 14.46 4.28
N LYS A 18 2.64 13.69 3.58
CA LYS A 18 1.86 14.20 2.43
C LYS A 18 0.36 14.34 2.70
N TYR A 19 -0.22 13.52 3.58
CA TYR A 19 -1.66 13.58 3.85
C TYR A 19 -1.99 14.78 4.74
N PRO A 20 -3.02 15.59 4.42
CA PRO A 20 -3.42 16.71 5.28
C PRO A 20 -3.76 16.26 6.70
N GLY A 21 -2.97 16.68 7.70
CA GLY A 21 -3.12 16.25 9.09
C GLY A 21 -2.42 14.92 9.44
N GLY A 22 -1.63 14.38 8.52
CA GLY A 22 -0.79 13.20 8.72
C GLY A 22 -1.58 11.89 8.84
N PHE A 23 -0.90 10.84 9.31
CA PHE A 23 -1.46 9.50 9.42
C PHE A 23 -2.59 9.41 10.43
N ALA A 24 -2.51 10.15 11.53
CA ALA A 24 -3.58 10.21 12.52
C ALA A 24 -4.90 10.72 11.91
N GLN A 25 -4.84 11.78 11.09
CA GLN A 25 -6.00 12.29 10.38
C GLN A 25 -6.48 11.30 9.31
N CYS A 26 -5.56 10.69 8.57
CA CYS A 26 -5.90 9.65 7.59
C CYS A 26 -6.69 8.50 8.24
N LEU A 27 -6.28 8.00 9.40
CA LEU A 27 -7.01 6.96 10.13
C LEU A 27 -8.38 7.44 10.62
N ALA A 28 -8.50 8.70 11.02
CA ALA A 28 -9.77 9.29 11.44
C ALA A 28 -10.76 9.39 10.27
N ASP A 29 -10.31 9.88 9.12
CA ASP A 29 -11.12 10.02 7.90
C ASP A 29 -11.59 8.67 7.37
N HIS A 30 -10.76 7.63 7.52
CA HIS A 30 -11.05 6.28 7.03
C HIS A 30 -11.54 5.33 8.13
N ARG A 31 -11.87 5.84 9.32
CA ARG A 31 -12.22 5.04 10.52
C ARG A 31 -13.21 3.91 10.26
N PRO A 32 -14.29 4.07 9.44
CA PRO A 32 -15.23 2.98 9.16
C PRO A 32 -14.64 1.79 8.38
N LEU A 33 -13.48 1.97 7.74
CA LEU A 33 -12.80 0.99 6.89
C LEU A 33 -11.66 0.27 7.61
N ILE A 34 -11.11 0.85 8.68
CA ILE A 34 -10.02 0.29 9.47
C ILE A 34 -10.47 -1.02 10.15
N GLY A 35 -9.65 -2.07 10.04
CA GLY A 35 -9.95 -3.43 10.50
C GLY A 35 -10.94 -4.17 9.59
N ARG A 36 -11.28 -3.60 8.43
CA ARG A 36 -12.15 -4.21 7.42
C ARG A 36 -11.40 -4.27 6.09
N ARG A 37 -11.65 -3.29 5.21
CA ARG A 37 -10.96 -3.15 3.91
C ARG A 37 -9.53 -2.63 4.12
N MET A 38 -9.35 -1.76 5.12
CA MET A 38 -8.09 -1.11 5.43
C MET A 38 -7.45 -1.69 6.69
N TRP A 39 -6.14 -1.90 6.64
CA TRP A 39 -5.33 -2.38 7.77
C TRP A 39 -4.01 -1.63 7.80
N HIS A 40 -3.43 -1.44 8.98
CA HIS A 40 -2.09 -0.90 9.12
C HIS A 40 -1.29 -1.69 10.15
N ASP A 41 0.03 -1.83 9.93
CA ASP A 41 0.96 -2.41 10.90
C ASP A 41 1.88 -1.35 11.54
N GLY A 42 1.52 -0.07 11.36
CA GLY A 42 2.29 1.08 11.83
C GLY A 42 3.44 1.47 10.90
N ARG A 43 3.74 0.66 9.87
CA ARG A 43 4.74 0.99 8.84
C ARG A 43 4.13 1.06 7.45
N LEU A 44 3.17 0.20 7.17
CA LEU A 44 2.36 0.20 5.95
C LEU A 44 0.90 0.39 6.31
N LEU A 45 0.21 1.21 5.52
CA LEU A 45 -1.23 1.17 5.38
C LEU A 45 -1.55 0.33 4.13
N ARG A 46 -2.52 -0.58 4.24
CA ARG A 46 -3.03 -1.41 3.16
C ARG A 46 -4.50 -1.14 2.98
N ASP A 47 -4.93 -1.00 1.74
CA ASP A 47 -6.34 -0.94 1.35
C ASP A 47 -6.64 -1.99 0.27
N GLY A 48 -7.57 -2.89 0.55
CA GLY A 48 -7.96 -3.96 -0.36
C GLY A 48 -8.86 -3.46 -1.49
N ALA A 49 -8.61 -3.95 -2.71
CA ALA A 49 -9.40 -3.68 -3.91
C ALA A 49 -10.02 -4.98 -4.45
N LEU A 50 -11.27 -4.90 -4.91
CA LEU A 50 -11.98 -6.05 -5.47
C LEU A 50 -11.51 -6.39 -6.90
N ASP A 51 -11.10 -5.37 -7.65
CA ASP A 51 -10.68 -5.48 -9.04
C ASP A 51 -9.66 -4.38 -9.43
N PRO A 52 -9.04 -4.45 -10.63
CA PRO A 52 -8.07 -3.45 -11.07
C PRO A 52 -8.64 -2.03 -11.20
N ALA A 53 -9.94 -1.88 -11.50
CA ALA A 53 -10.57 -0.56 -11.61
C ALA A 53 -10.73 0.09 -10.23
N ASN A 54 -11.08 -0.68 -9.20
CA ASN A 54 -11.09 -0.22 -7.82
C ASN A 54 -9.67 0.11 -7.33
N ALA A 55 -8.66 -0.71 -7.64
CA ALA A 55 -7.28 -0.40 -7.27
C ALA A 55 -6.80 0.91 -7.90
N ARG A 56 -7.15 1.14 -9.18
CA ARG A 56 -6.87 2.41 -9.86
C ARG A 56 -7.56 3.59 -9.18
N ALA A 57 -8.84 3.47 -8.83
CA ALA A 57 -9.57 4.54 -8.16
C ALA A 57 -8.97 4.89 -6.78
N LEU A 58 -8.47 3.90 -6.04
CA LEU A 58 -7.74 4.12 -4.79
C LEU A 58 -6.43 4.89 -5.02
N VAL A 59 -5.64 4.50 -6.04
CA VAL A 59 -4.40 5.20 -6.41
C VAL A 59 -4.68 6.65 -6.83
N GLU A 60 -5.72 6.88 -7.64
CA GLU A 60 -6.14 8.22 -8.07
C GLU A 60 -6.61 9.07 -6.87
N GLY A 61 -7.27 8.47 -5.89
CA GLY A 61 -7.65 9.13 -4.63
C GLY A 61 -6.44 9.59 -3.82
N TRP A 62 -5.42 8.74 -3.68
CA TRP A 62 -4.15 9.14 -3.07
C TRP A 62 -3.45 10.24 -3.86
N GLN A 63 -3.46 10.14 -5.19
CA GLN A 63 -2.84 11.13 -6.06
C GLN A 63 -3.47 12.52 -5.91
N ALA A 64 -4.80 12.58 -5.77
CA ALA A 64 -5.52 13.83 -5.51
C ALA A 64 -5.11 14.50 -4.19
N LEU A 65 -4.52 13.76 -3.25
CA LEU A 65 -4.03 14.22 -1.95
C LEU A 65 -2.53 14.55 -1.96
N GLY A 66 -1.89 14.59 -3.13
CA GLY A 66 -0.47 14.97 -3.28
C GLY A 66 0.51 13.80 -3.18
N ILE A 67 0.02 12.56 -3.07
CA ILE A 67 0.85 11.36 -3.21
C ILE A 67 1.25 11.18 -4.68
N GLU A 68 2.50 10.84 -4.94
CA GLU A 68 3.02 10.63 -6.29
C GLU A 68 3.14 9.13 -6.56
N PRO A 69 2.24 8.55 -7.38
CA PRO A 69 2.17 7.10 -7.49
C PRO A 69 3.40 6.48 -8.17
N LEU A 70 3.91 7.11 -9.22
CA LEU A 70 4.93 6.53 -10.08
C LEU A 70 6.15 7.43 -10.23
N GLN A 71 7.30 6.81 -10.48
CA GLN A 71 8.54 7.49 -10.82
C GLN A 71 9.33 6.72 -11.88
N TRP A 72 10.24 7.42 -12.55
CA TRP A 72 11.23 6.81 -13.43
C TRP A 72 12.56 6.69 -12.72
N VAL A 73 13.05 5.45 -12.56
CA VAL A 73 14.38 5.15 -12.01
C VAL A 73 15.14 4.32 -13.04
N ASN A 74 16.31 4.79 -13.48
CA ASN A 74 17.14 4.08 -14.46
C ASN A 74 16.37 3.60 -15.71
N LYS A 75 15.46 4.43 -16.24
CA LYS A 75 14.58 4.14 -17.39
C LYS A 75 13.55 3.02 -17.16
N ARG A 76 13.32 2.63 -15.90
CA ARG A 76 12.23 1.73 -15.48
C ARG A 76 11.16 2.55 -14.77
N LEU A 77 9.90 2.24 -15.05
CA LEU A 77 8.77 2.80 -14.32
C LEU A 77 8.57 2.01 -13.03
N GLU A 78 8.46 2.72 -11.91
CA GLU A 78 8.36 2.14 -10.58
C GLU A 78 7.29 2.85 -9.75
N TRP A 79 6.71 2.09 -8.83
CA TRP A 79 5.91 2.58 -7.72
C TRP A 79 6.79 3.45 -6.81
N LYS A 80 6.36 4.70 -6.56
CA LYS A 80 7.08 5.69 -5.73
C LYS A 80 6.50 5.73 -4.33
N ASP A 81 5.32 6.32 -4.16
CA ASP A 81 4.74 6.53 -2.83
C ASP A 81 3.63 5.52 -2.49
N VAL A 82 3.12 4.81 -3.49
CA VAL A 82 2.15 3.73 -3.35
C VAL A 82 2.64 2.51 -4.10
N CYS A 83 2.14 1.33 -3.75
CA CYS A 83 2.46 0.09 -4.45
C CYS A 83 1.22 -0.77 -4.58
N VAL A 84 0.84 -1.07 -5.82
CA VAL A 84 -0.27 -1.99 -6.09
C VAL A 84 0.30 -3.39 -6.23
N VAL A 85 -0.15 -4.30 -5.37
CA VAL A 85 0.23 -5.71 -5.38
C VAL A 85 -0.98 -6.52 -5.78
N ASP A 86 -0.84 -7.30 -6.85
CA ASP A 86 -1.82 -8.31 -7.26
C ASP A 86 -1.23 -9.69 -7.00
N THR A 87 -1.72 -10.36 -5.96
CA THR A 87 -1.20 -11.67 -5.55
C THR A 87 -1.50 -12.76 -6.57
N THR A 88 -2.46 -12.55 -7.47
CA THR A 88 -2.81 -13.48 -8.56
C THR A 88 -2.00 -13.25 -9.82
N ALA A 89 -1.58 -12.01 -10.08
CA ALA A 89 -0.63 -11.66 -11.13
C ALA A 89 0.84 -11.86 -10.74
N GLY A 90 1.09 -12.31 -9.50
CA GLY A 90 2.42 -12.68 -9.03
C GLY A 90 3.21 -11.56 -8.39
N GLY A 91 2.56 -10.53 -7.82
CA GLY A 91 3.19 -9.53 -6.96
C GLY A 91 2.90 -8.07 -7.36
N PRO A 92 3.84 -7.14 -7.08
CA PRO A 92 3.74 -5.76 -7.51
C PRO A 92 3.49 -5.63 -9.02
N THR A 93 2.52 -4.79 -9.41
CA THR A 93 2.10 -4.63 -10.83
C THR A 93 3.12 -3.88 -11.69
N VAL A 94 3.98 -3.08 -11.07
CA VAL A 94 5.26 -2.59 -11.60
C VAL A 94 6.31 -2.69 -10.48
N ALA A 95 7.58 -2.45 -10.81
CA ALA A 95 8.67 -2.51 -9.83
C ALA A 95 8.41 -1.56 -8.64
N CYS A 96 8.81 -2.00 -7.45
CA CYS A 96 8.44 -1.38 -6.18
C CYS A 96 9.57 -1.60 -5.17
N ASP A 97 10.60 -0.76 -5.25
CA ASP A 97 11.88 -1.02 -4.62
C ASP A 97 11.86 -0.84 -3.09
N TRP A 98 10.87 -0.15 -2.53
CA TRP A 98 10.73 0.00 -1.08
C TRP A 98 9.91 -1.12 -0.42
N LEU A 99 9.28 -2.02 -1.19
CA LEU A 99 8.47 -3.10 -0.66
C LEU A 99 9.18 -4.44 -0.77
N GLU A 100 9.14 -5.23 0.30
CA GLU A 100 9.43 -6.66 0.27
C GLU A 100 8.13 -7.44 0.39
N TRP A 101 8.05 -8.60 -0.27
CA TRP A 101 6.85 -9.42 -0.22
C TRP A 101 7.19 -10.92 -0.34
N ASP A 102 6.36 -11.75 0.28
CA ASP A 102 6.43 -13.22 0.21
C ASP A 102 5.14 -13.76 -0.45
N PRO A 103 5.22 -14.31 -1.68
CA PRO A 103 4.06 -14.88 -2.37
C PRO A 103 3.44 -16.09 -1.66
N LYS A 104 4.26 -16.92 -1.02
CA LYS A 104 3.79 -18.15 -0.38
C LYS A 104 2.99 -17.83 0.86
N ARG A 105 3.43 -16.81 1.61
CA ARG A 105 2.79 -16.37 2.85
C ARG A 105 1.74 -15.27 2.63
N ARG A 106 1.70 -14.68 1.42
CA ARG A 106 0.91 -13.48 1.04
C ARG A 106 1.03 -12.37 2.07
N ILE A 107 2.26 -11.93 2.26
CA ILE A 107 2.60 -10.85 3.17
C ILE A 107 3.55 -9.88 2.51
N ALA A 108 3.49 -8.64 2.93
CA ALA A 108 4.43 -7.60 2.54
C ALA A 108 4.89 -6.80 3.75
N TRP A 109 6.09 -6.24 3.67
CA TRP A 109 6.69 -5.37 4.67
C TRP A 109 7.59 -4.34 3.99
N LEU A 110 7.86 -3.24 4.70
CA LEU A 110 8.76 -2.21 4.21
C LEU A 110 10.19 -2.78 4.13
N ARG A 111 10.88 -2.59 3.00
CA ARG A 111 12.24 -3.09 2.79
C ARG A 111 13.18 -2.53 3.84
N GLY A 112 14.07 -3.38 4.35
CA GLY A 112 15.04 -3.03 5.40
C GLY A 112 14.51 -3.22 6.82
N ASP A 113 13.21 -3.48 6.99
CA ASP A 113 12.62 -3.72 8.29
C ASP A 113 12.60 -5.20 8.67
N ALA A 114 12.69 -5.47 9.97
CA ALA A 114 12.41 -6.79 10.50
C ALA A 114 10.96 -7.17 10.22
N GLN A 115 10.76 -8.36 9.68
CA GLN A 115 9.44 -8.91 9.42
C GLN A 115 8.75 -9.22 10.76
N GLY A 116 7.94 -8.28 11.25
CA GLY A 116 7.08 -8.47 12.43
C GLY A 116 5.90 -9.40 12.16
N GLU A 117 5.03 -9.56 13.16
CA GLU A 117 3.79 -10.34 13.00
C GLU A 117 2.84 -9.70 11.96
N PRO A 118 2.41 -10.43 10.92
CA PRO A 118 1.56 -9.85 9.88
C PRO A 118 0.15 -9.50 10.38
N VAL A 119 -0.17 -8.21 10.35
CA VAL A 119 -1.52 -7.65 10.57
C VAL A 119 -2.39 -7.79 9.32
N GLY A 120 -3.69 -8.02 9.48
CA GLY A 120 -4.65 -8.14 8.37
C GLY A 120 -5.49 -9.40 8.44
N ARG A 121 -6.55 -9.45 7.64
CA ARG A 121 -7.30 -10.68 7.35
C ARG A 121 -6.91 -11.22 5.96
N TRP A 122 -7.16 -12.52 5.76
CA TRP A 122 -7.20 -13.23 4.48
C TRP A 122 -8.60 -13.28 3.91
#